data_AF-A0A7K5N6F1-F1
#
_entry.id   AF-A0A7K5N6F1-F1
#
_cell.length_a   1.000
_cell.length_b   1.000
_cell.length_c   1.000
_cell.angle_alpha   90.00
_cell.angle_beta   90.00
_cell.angle_gamma   90.00
#
_symmetry.space_group_name_H-M   'P 1'
#
loop_
_entity.id
_entity.type
_entity.pdbx_description
1 polymer ?
#
loop_
_entity_poly.entity_id
_entity_poly.type
_entity_poly.pdbx_seq_one_letter_code
_entity_poly.pdbx_strand_id
1 'polypeptide(L)' 'IGVAKESVQRQSWFPLKPEAGVWALCHNRHGYEALTSPSITPLTLHNVPQRIRICLDCQEGRVVFF' A
#
# COMPACT_ATOMS: atom_id res chain seq x y z
N ILE A 1 2.13 5.05 -2.42
CA ILE A 1 2.92 4.22 -3.37
C ILE A 1 2.66 2.75 -3.09
N GLY A 2 2.63 1.87 -4.11
CA GLY A 2 2.26 0.47 -3.89
C GLY A 2 2.12 -0.33 -5.18
N VAL A 3 1.43 -1.47 -5.06
CA VAL A 3 1.07 -2.38 -6.15
C VAL A 3 -0.45 -2.37 -6.32
N ALA A 4 -0.90 -2.45 -7.56
CA ALA A 4 -2.29 -2.68 -7.91
C ALA A 4 -2.38 -3.88 -8.86
N LYS A 5 -3.46 -4.66 -8.74
CA LYS A 5 -3.77 -5.66 -9.76
C LYS A 5 -4.02 -4.97 -11.10
N GLU A 6 -3.71 -5.65 -12.19
CA GLU A 6 -4.00 -5.15 -13.53
C GLU A 6 -5.50 -4.89 -13.74
N SER A 7 -6.34 -5.73 -13.14
CA SER A 7 -7.80 -5.70 -13.24
C SER A 7 -8.49 -4.59 -12.46
N VAL A 8 -7.76 -3.72 -11.76
CA VAL A 8 -8.35 -2.61 -11.00
C VAL A 8 -9.01 -1.61 -11.95
N GLN A 9 -10.24 -1.20 -11.63
CA GLN A 9 -10.97 -0.20 -12.41
C GLN A 9 -10.27 1.16 -12.33
N ARG A 10 -9.94 1.76 -13.49
CA ARG A 10 -9.20 3.04 -13.57
C ARG A 10 -10.07 4.25 -13.91
N GLN A 11 -11.32 4.03 -14.29
CA GLN A 11 -12.20 5.05 -14.86
C GLN A 11 -13.02 5.80 -13.80
N SER A 12 -13.09 5.30 -12.57
CA SER A 12 -13.86 5.89 -11.48
C SER A 12 -13.01 5.93 -10.22
N TRP A 13 -13.46 6.75 -9.26
CA TRP A 13 -12.92 6.67 -7.92
C TRP A 13 -13.20 5.28 -7.35
N PHE A 14 -12.17 4.66 -6.77
CA PHE A 14 -12.27 3.35 -6.15
C PHE A 14 -11.45 3.36 -4.85
N PRO A 15 -11.80 2.51 -3.87
CA PRO A 15 -11.12 2.50 -2.58
C PRO A 15 -9.71 1.89 -2.71
N LEU A 16 -8.71 2.55 -2.15
CA LEU A 16 -7.33 2.06 -2.09
C LEU A 16 -7.18 1.06 -0.94
N LYS A 17 -7.62 -0.18 -1.14
CA LYS A 17 -7.57 -1.25 -0.12
C LYS A 17 -7.35 -2.63 -0.75
N PRO A 18 -6.93 -3.65 0.03
CA PRO A 18 -6.59 -4.97 -0.49
C PRO A 18 -7.74 -5.66 -1.24
N GLU A 19 -9.00 -5.49 -0.78
CA GLU A 19 -10.17 -6.09 -1.43
C GLU A 19 -10.42 -5.53 -2.83
N ALA A 20 -10.00 -4.28 -3.06
CA ALA A 20 -10.03 -3.66 -4.38
C ALA A 20 -8.79 -4.00 -5.22
N GLY A 21 -7.92 -4.89 -4.75
CA GLY A 21 -6.71 -5.31 -5.45
C GLY A 21 -5.57 -4.31 -5.36
N VAL A 22 -5.51 -3.49 -4.30
CA VAL A 22 -4.43 -2.51 -4.10
C VAL A 22 -3.76 -2.73 -2.75
N TRP A 23 -2.42 -2.73 -2.76
CA TRP A 23 -1.57 -2.78 -1.59
C TRP A 23 -0.60 -1.60 -1.62
N ALA A 24 -0.76 -0.65 -0.71
CA ALA A 24 -0.01 0.59 -0.77
C ALA A 24 0.25 1.22 0.60
N LEU A 25 1.28 2.06 0.62
CA LEU A 25 1.57 3.02 1.68
C LEU A 25 1.10 4.42 1.28
N CYS A 26 0.55 5.16 2.24
CA CYS A 26 0.27 6.59 2.14
C CYS A 26 1.23 7.35 3.06
N HIS A 27 1.67 8.53 2.64
CA HIS A 27 2.39 9.48 3.50
C HIS A 27 1.57 10.76 3.54
N ASN A 28 1.01 11.08 4.70
CA ASN A 28 0.12 12.22 4.90
C ASN A 28 0.58 13.03 6.14
N ARG A 29 -0.21 14.02 6.58
CA ARG A 29 0.10 14.87 7.75
C ARG A 29 0.27 14.11 9.07
N HIS A 30 -0.20 12.88 9.16
CA HIS A 30 -0.10 11.98 10.32
C HIS A 30 1.07 11.00 10.22
N GLY A 31 1.87 11.07 9.16
CA GLY A 31 2.99 10.18 8.90
C GLY A 31 2.68 9.10 7.88
N TYR A 32 3.36 7.97 7.99
CA TYR A 32 3.18 6.83 7.08
C TYR A 32 2.05 5.93 7.56
N GLU A 33 1.23 5.48 6.62
CA GLU A 33 0.10 4.61 6.85
C GLU A 33 0.12 3.47 5.83
N ALA A 34 -0.08 2.23 6.28
CA ALA A 34 -0.41 1.13 5.39
C ALA A 34 -1.93 1.13 5.14
N LEU A 35 -2.32 1.13 3.87
CA LEU A 35 -3.71 1.11 3.43
C LEU A 35 -4.29 -0.31 3.53
N THR A 36 -4.34 -0.82 4.76
CA THR A 36 -4.90 -2.12 5.14
C THR A 36 -6.42 -2.06 5.32
N SER A 37 -7.03 -3.23 5.45
CA SER A 37 -8.46 -3.40 5.71
C SER A 37 -8.63 -4.39 6.87
N PRO A 38 -9.59 -4.18 7.79
CA PRO A 38 -10.71 -3.23 7.73
C PRO A 38 -10.36 -1.78 8.04
N SER A 39 -9.22 -1.52 8.67
CA SER A 39 -8.76 -0.18 9.03
C SER A 39 -7.34 0.09 8.53
N ILE A 40 -7.06 1.36 8.26
CA ILE A 40 -5.71 1.85 7.95
C ILE A 40 -4.80 1.57 9.16
N THR A 41 -3.58 1.11 8.91
CA THR A 41 -2.57 0.85 9.95
C THR A 41 -1.53 1.96 9.96
N PRO A 42 -1.46 2.81 11.00
CA PRO A 42 -0.38 3.77 11.16
C PRO A 42 0.96 3.06 11.32
N LEU A 43 1.99 3.56 10.66
CA LEU A 43 3.35 3.02 10.75
C LEU A 43 4.22 3.92 11.62
N THR A 44 4.80 3.34 12.67
CA THR A 44 5.82 4.01 13.46
C THR A 44 7.18 3.79 12.81
N LEU A 45 7.74 4.84 12.21
CA LEU A 45 9.07 4.83 11.61
C LEU A 45 10.01 5.71 12.44
N HIS A 46 11.22 5.22 12.71
CA HIS A 46 12.23 6.00 13.44
C HIS A 46 12.73 7.20 12.66
N ASN A 47 12.75 7.11 11.32
CA ASN A 47 13.19 8.16 10.41
C ASN A 47 12.29 8.20 9.18
N VAL A 48 12.21 9.34 8.51
CA VAL A 48 11.53 9.45 7.21
C VAL A 48 12.35 8.70 6.15
N PRO A 49 11.80 7.66 5.52
CA PRO A 49 12.54 6.90 4.50
C PRO A 49 12.76 7.77 3.26
N GLN A 50 14.01 7.89 2.83
CA GLN A 50 14.37 8.57 1.58
C GLN A 50 14.13 7.69 0.34
N ARG A 51 14.00 6.38 0.55
CA ARG A 51 13.79 5.39 -0.50
C ARG A 51 12.93 4.26 0.07
N ILE A 52 11.97 3.80 -0.72
CA ILE A 52 11.12 2.65 -0.39
C ILE A 52 11.33 1.60 -1.47
N ARG A 53 11.68 0.37 -1.09
CA ARG A 53 11.69 -0.79 -1.98
C ARG A 53 10.36 -1.52 -1.84
N ILE A 54 9.80 -1.91 -2.97
CA ILE A 54 8.57 -2.70 -3.04
C ILE A 54 8.92 -4.03 -3.70
N CYS A 55 8.70 -5.14 -2.98
CA CYS A 55 8.90 -6.49 -3.49
C CYS A 55 7.54 -7.18 -3.66
N LEU A 56 7.27 -7.69 -4.86
CA LEU A 56 6.08 -8.49 -5.17
C LEU A 56 6.51 -9.96 -5.32
N ASP A 57 5.91 -10.80 -4.50
CA ASP A 57 6.02 -12.26 -4.57
C ASP A 57 4.68 -12.81 -5.05
N CYS A 58 4.56 -13.02 -6.36
CA CYS A 58 3.32 -13.50 -6.98
C CYS A 58 2.99 -14.94 -6.58
N GLN A 59 4.00 -15.76 -6.32
CA GLN A 59 3.82 -17.16 -5.96
C GLN A 59 3.22 -17.29 -4.57
N GLU A 60 3.75 -16.53 -3.61
CA GLU A 60 3.27 -16.54 -2.23
C GLU A 60 2.15 -15.52 -1.97
N GLY A 61 1.77 -14.73 -2.98
CA GLY A 61 0.72 -13.73 -2.88
C GLY A 61 1.05 -12.58 -1.92
N ARG A 62 2.31 -12.15 -1.83
CA ARG A 62 2.79 -11.15 -0.87
C ARG A 62 3.32 -9.90 -1.54
N VAL A 63 3.09 -8.76 -0.88
CA VAL A 63 3.76 -7.48 -1.16
C VAL A 63 4.49 -7.05 0.10
N VAL A 64 5.78 -6.74 -0.01
CA VAL A 64 6.62 -6.33 1.12
C VAL A 64 7.26 -4.98 0.83
N PHE A 65 7.28 -4.11 1.84
CA PHE A 65 7.87 -2.78 1.81
C PHE A 65 9.11 -2.75 2.71
N PHE A 66 10.22 -2.21 2.20
CA PHE A 66 11.48 -2.01 2.94
C PHE A 66 11.97 -0.56 2.81
#